data_AF-A0A7J3WU04-F1
#
_entry.id   AF-A0A7J3WU04-F1
#
_cell.length_a   1.000
_cell.length_b   1.000
_cell.length_c   1.000
_cell.angle_alpha   90.00
_cell.angle_beta   90.00
_cell.angle_gamma   90.00
#
_symmetry.space_group_name_H-M   'P 1'
#
loop_
_entity.id
_entity.type
_entity.pdbx_description
1 polymer ?
#
loop_
_entity_poly.entity_id
_entity_poly.type
_entity_poly.pdbx_seq_one_letter_code
_entity_poly.pdbx_strand_id
1 'polypeptide(L)'
;MEGRPAEEAFMYASKALEGSRMGEVFGQTGYNLLSMRMNTEDALFDKKFGSLKHVYSDRIRAIMRLFVEGVKKSYVAAGVAIVKIADHLKQLQEVEKGIKNALGVLTSTLRTTATVFAPMIAGITLGITKLITTVLAGIDFEMISEKTSESMFGIEVHSIETVSPEIFVLVIGIYILQLVFLMIRFANGIDEGDDRIQYMYSLGTSLPSAIALFSIVTIFAMIIFQGMAP
;
A
#
# COMPACT_ATOMS: atom_id res chain seq x y z
N MET A 1 19.03 31.40 11.88
CA MET A 1 18.61 32.30 12.97
C MET A 1 19.83 32.60 13.81
N GLU A 2 20.31 33.83 13.69
CA GLU A 2 21.58 34.32 14.23
C GLU A 2 21.53 34.36 15.76
N GLY A 3 22.24 33.47 16.46
CA GLY A 3 22.75 33.68 17.82
C GLY A 3 21.81 34.18 18.93
N ARG A 4 20.49 34.15 18.76
CA ARG A 4 19.53 34.65 19.77
C ARG A 4 19.51 33.75 21.00
N PRO A 5 19.29 34.32 22.19
CA PRO A 5 19.09 33.55 23.42
C PRO A 5 17.93 32.54 23.26
N ALA A 6 18.03 31.40 23.96
CA ALA A 6 17.08 30.30 23.82
C ALA A 6 15.63 30.73 24.12
N GLU A 7 15.46 31.68 25.04
CA GLU A 7 14.19 32.28 25.46
C GLU A 7 13.45 32.92 24.29
N GLU A 8 14.17 33.74 23.53
CA GLU A 8 13.62 34.46 22.38
C GLU A 8 13.32 33.49 21.23
N ALA A 9 14.16 32.46 21.06
CA ALA A 9 13.93 31.40 20.09
C ALA A 9 12.67 30.58 20.40
N PHE A 10 12.40 30.24 21.66
CA PHE A 10 11.18 29.52 22.07
C PHE A 10 9.93 30.38 21.88
N MET A 11 9.98 31.67 22.22
CA MET A 11 8.87 32.59 21.99
C MET A 11 8.58 32.81 20.50
N TYR A 12 9.64 32.94 19.68
CA TYR A 12 9.50 33.02 18.23
C TYR A 12 8.90 31.73 17.65
N ALA A 13 9.41 30.57 18.06
CA ALA A 13 8.91 29.27 17.61
C ALA A 13 7.46 29.05 18.03
N SER A 14 7.06 29.49 19.23
CA SER A 14 5.67 29.46 19.69
C SER A 14 4.75 30.25 18.78
N LYS A 15 5.15 31.48 18.42
CA LYS A 15 4.38 32.34 17.52
C LYS A 15 4.33 31.80 16.08
N ALA A 16 5.41 31.22 15.59
CA ALA A 16 5.43 30.56 14.28
C ALA A 16 4.54 29.30 14.22
N LEU A 17 4.27 28.70 15.38
CA LEU A 17 3.47 27.49 15.55
C LEU A 17 2.12 27.77 16.26
N GLU A 18 1.63 29.00 16.17
CA GLU A 18 0.39 29.44 16.80
C GLU A 18 -0.79 28.56 16.37
N GLY A 19 -1.61 28.13 17.33
CA GLY A 19 -2.71 27.19 17.12
C GLY A 19 -2.33 25.70 17.13
N SER A 20 -1.03 25.36 17.32
CA SER A 20 -0.59 23.97 17.49
C SER A 20 -0.26 23.63 18.95
N ARG A 21 -0.38 22.35 19.32
CA ARG A 21 0.04 21.85 20.65
C ARG A 21 1.53 22.10 20.94
N MET A 22 2.38 22.16 19.90
CA MET A 22 3.80 22.48 20.06
C MET A 22 4.05 23.98 20.26
N GLY A 23 3.20 24.83 19.67
CA GLY A 23 3.20 26.26 19.94
C GLY A 23 2.94 26.56 21.42
N GLU A 24 1.98 25.87 22.04
CA GLU A 24 1.69 25.96 23.47
C GLU A 24 2.89 25.51 24.33
N VAL A 25 3.50 24.36 23.99
CA VAL A 25 4.67 23.84 24.72
C VAL A 25 5.85 24.81 24.65
N PHE A 26 6.18 25.35 23.47
CA PHE A 26 7.27 26.32 23.33
C PHE A 26 6.95 27.67 23.97
N GLY A 27 5.68 28.09 23.95
CA GLY A 27 5.23 29.29 24.66
C GLY A 27 5.40 29.15 26.17
N GLN A 28 5.03 27.99 26.73
CA GLN A 28 5.24 27.67 28.13
C GLN A 28 6.74 27.62 28.47
N THR A 29 7.58 27.03 27.62
CA THR A 29 9.04 27.06 27.81
C THR A 29 9.57 28.49 27.86
N GLY A 30 9.19 29.34 26.91
CA GLY A 30 9.59 30.75 26.87
C GLY A 30 9.13 31.52 28.11
N TYR A 31 7.90 31.29 28.57
CA TYR A 31 7.36 31.86 29.80
C TYR A 31 8.14 31.41 31.04
N ASN A 32 8.45 30.11 31.16
CA ASN A 32 9.23 29.57 32.28
C ASN A 32 10.63 30.19 32.36
N LEU A 33 11.27 30.41 31.21
CA LEU A 33 12.58 31.04 31.13
C LEU A 33 12.54 32.53 31.51
N LEU A 34 11.58 33.29 30.94
CA LEU A 34 11.52 34.74 31.13
C LEU A 34 10.89 35.17 32.46
N SER A 35 9.75 34.57 32.82
CA SER A 35 8.95 34.98 33.98
C SER A 35 9.35 34.25 35.26
N MET A 36 9.74 32.97 35.19
CA MET A 36 10.17 32.20 36.35
C MET A 36 11.70 32.11 36.53
N ARG A 37 12.48 32.69 35.60
CA ARG A 37 13.96 32.69 35.61
C ARG A 37 14.56 31.28 35.77
N MET A 38 13.90 30.28 35.19
CA MET A 38 14.39 28.90 35.17
C MET A 38 15.54 28.76 34.17
N ASN A 39 16.39 27.75 34.36
CA ASN A 39 17.32 27.34 33.31
C ASN A 39 16.57 26.56 32.22
N THR A 40 17.21 26.34 31.06
CA THR A 40 16.62 25.60 29.93
C THR A 40 16.26 24.16 30.24
N GLU A 41 16.96 23.52 31.17
CA GLU A 41 16.66 22.15 31.60
C GLU A 41 15.35 22.09 32.40
N ASP A 42 15.23 22.92 33.44
CA ASP A 42 14.09 23.00 34.34
C ASP A 42 12.86 23.53 33.60
N ALA A 43 13.03 24.52 32.72
CA ALA A 43 11.95 25.06 31.91
C ALA A 43 11.27 23.99 31.02
N LEU A 44 12.03 22.98 30.57
CA LEU A 44 11.55 21.89 29.72
C LEU A 44 11.14 20.65 30.54
N PHE A 45 11.92 20.25 31.54
CA PHE A 45 11.85 18.93 32.17
C PHE A 45 11.47 18.92 33.65
N ASP A 46 11.26 20.08 34.29
CA ASP A 46 10.82 20.12 35.69
C ASP A 46 9.50 19.35 35.88
N LYS A 47 9.38 18.61 36.99
CA LYS A 47 8.22 17.75 37.27
C LYS A 47 6.93 18.53 37.48
N LYS A 48 7.02 19.75 37.99
CA LYS A 48 5.87 20.60 38.32
C LYS A 48 5.59 21.61 37.21
N PHE A 49 6.62 22.27 36.71
CA PHE A 49 6.53 23.43 35.82
C PHE A 49 7.07 23.21 34.41
N GLY A 50 7.73 22.07 34.13
CA GLY A 50 8.33 21.80 32.82
C GLY A 50 7.30 21.72 31.70
N SER A 51 7.57 22.38 30.57
CA SER A 51 6.65 22.43 29.43
C SER A 51 6.45 21.07 28.74
N LEU A 52 7.42 20.15 28.84
CA LEU A 52 7.32 18.80 28.26
C LEU A 52 6.59 17.80 29.16
N LYS A 53 6.02 18.23 30.29
CA LYS A 53 5.29 17.36 31.22
C LYS A 53 4.19 16.54 30.53
N HIS A 54 3.47 17.15 29.59
CA HIS A 54 2.38 16.50 28.84
C HIS A 54 2.80 15.99 27.46
N VAL A 55 4.11 15.92 27.19
CA VAL A 55 4.66 15.39 25.93
C VAL A 55 5.19 13.98 26.18
N TYR A 56 4.44 13.00 25.65
CA TYR A 56 4.71 11.56 25.80
C TYR A 56 5.58 10.96 24.68
N SER A 57 6.04 11.78 23.73
CA SER A 57 6.92 11.30 22.67
C SER A 57 8.37 11.21 23.15
N ASP A 58 8.90 10.00 23.23
CA ASP A 58 10.30 9.75 23.60
C ASP A 58 11.28 10.42 22.63
N ARG A 59 10.93 10.48 21.35
CA ARG A 59 11.72 11.18 20.32
C ARG A 59 11.84 12.68 20.62
N ILE A 60 10.73 13.35 20.93
CA ILE A 60 10.73 14.78 21.26
C ILE A 60 11.54 15.03 22.53
N ARG A 61 11.33 14.20 23.56
CA ARG A 61 12.05 14.27 24.83
C ARG A 61 13.57 14.11 24.63
N ALA A 62 14.00 13.15 23.82
CA ALA A 62 15.41 12.91 23.50
C ALA A 62 16.05 14.10 22.77
N ILE A 63 15.38 14.65 21.75
CA ILE A 63 15.87 15.81 20.99
C ILE A 63 16.01 17.03 21.90
N MET A 64 15.01 17.30 22.75
CA MET A 64 15.04 18.43 23.67
C MET A 64 16.12 18.27 24.74
N ARG A 65 16.42 17.05 25.20
CA ARG A 65 17.56 16.79 26.09
C ARG A 65 18.90 17.06 25.41
N LEU A 66 19.07 16.59 24.18
CA LEU A 66 20.27 16.87 23.38
C LEU A 66 20.45 18.38 23.16
N PHE A 67 19.35 19.11 22.93
CA PHE A 67 19.37 20.56 22.81
C PHE A 67 19.81 21.25 24.11
N VAL A 68 19.23 20.89 25.25
CA VAL A 68 19.62 21.44 26.56
C VAL A 68 21.10 21.19 26.85
N GLU A 69 21.58 19.97 26.61
CA GLU A 69 22.99 19.62 26.81
C GLU A 69 23.92 20.38 25.86
N GLY A 70 23.46 20.64 24.63
CA GLY A 70 24.16 21.50 23.67
C GLY A 70 24.22 22.96 24.13
N VAL A 71 23.11 23.50 24.62
CA VAL A 71 22.98 24.88 25.11
C VAL A 71 23.91 25.13 26.30
N LYS A 72 24.02 24.17 27.24
CA LYS A 72 24.95 24.25 28.38
C LYS A 72 26.41 24.42 27.96
N LYS A 73 26.81 23.83 26.82
CA LYS A 73 28.18 23.95 26.29
C LYS A 73 28.37 25.21 25.45
N SER A 74 27.48 25.46 24.48
CA SER A 74 27.54 26.64 23.61
C SER A 74 26.23 26.83 22.86
N TYR A 75 25.59 27.99 23.04
CA TYR A 75 24.39 28.41 22.31
C TYR A 75 24.53 28.32 20.79
N VAL A 76 25.67 28.75 20.23
CA VAL A 76 25.89 28.77 18.77
C VAL A 76 25.97 27.34 18.20
N ALA A 77 26.81 26.49 18.80
CA ALA A 77 26.91 25.08 18.43
C ALA A 77 25.58 24.32 18.58
N ALA A 78 24.80 24.59 19.63
CA ALA A 78 23.47 24.02 19.83
C ALA A 78 22.49 24.44 18.73
N GLY A 79 22.52 25.71 18.33
CA GLY A 79 21.73 26.24 17.21
C GLY A 79 22.05 25.56 15.88
N VAL A 80 23.33 25.37 15.56
CA VAL A 80 23.74 24.65 14.34
C VAL A 80 23.32 23.17 14.40
N ALA A 81 23.49 22.53 15.55
CA ALA A 81 23.11 21.13 15.74
C ALA A 81 21.59 20.91 15.59
N ILE A 82 20.76 21.77 16.19
CA ILE A 82 19.30 21.62 16.13
C ILE A 82 18.76 21.86 14.72
N VAL A 83 19.34 22.79 13.95
CA VAL A 83 18.99 22.99 12.54
C VAL A 83 19.33 21.75 11.72
N LYS A 84 20.52 21.16 11.90
CA LYS A 84 20.88 19.91 11.21
C LYS A 84 19.95 18.74 11.58
N ILE A 85 19.55 18.63 12.84
CA ILE A 85 18.55 17.63 13.28
C ILE A 85 17.20 17.88 12.61
N ALA A 86 16.76 19.14 12.53
CA ALA A 86 15.51 19.50 11.87
C ALA A 86 15.54 19.14 10.37
N ASP A 87 16.64 19.43 9.67
CA ASP A 87 16.83 19.05 8.27
C ASP A 87 16.77 17.52 8.11
N HIS A 88 17.42 16.78 9.00
CA HIS A 88 17.38 15.31 8.97
C HIS A 88 15.97 14.74 9.23
N LEU A 89 15.23 15.29 10.20
CA LEU A 89 13.84 14.89 10.46
C LEU A 89 12.94 15.17 9.25
N LYS A 90 13.15 16.32 8.59
CA LYS A 90 12.43 16.66 7.36
C LYS A 90 12.73 15.66 6.24
N GLN A 91 13.99 15.28 6.06
CA GLN A 91 14.38 14.23 5.10
C GLN A 91 13.73 12.89 5.42
N LEU A 92 13.70 12.47 6.70
CA LEU A 92 13.02 11.24 7.11
C LEU A 92 11.52 11.27 6.82
N GLN A 93 10.86 12.41 7.04
CA GLN A 93 9.44 12.58 6.71
C GLN A 93 9.19 12.49 5.20
N GLU A 94 10.09 13.04 4.38
CA GLU A 94 10.01 12.92 2.93
C GLU A 94 10.19 11.47 2.47
N VAL A 95 11.14 10.73 3.07
CA VAL A 95 11.34 9.30 2.80
C VAL A 95 10.12 8.48 3.23
N GLU A 96 9.59 8.69 4.43
CA GLU A 96 8.39 8.01 4.93
C GLU A 96 7.19 8.25 4.02
N LYS A 97 6.99 9.51 3.58
CA LYS A 97 5.93 9.86 2.63
C LYS A 97 6.14 9.16 1.28
N GLY A 98 7.38 9.08 0.80
CA GLY A 98 7.73 8.35 -0.42
C GLY A 98 7.37 6.86 -0.32
N ILE A 99 7.74 6.21 0.79
CA ILE A 99 7.42 4.80 1.06
C ILE A 99 5.90 4.61 1.13
N LYS A 100 5.19 5.44 1.88
CA LYS A 100 3.73 5.35 2.02
C LYS A 100 3.02 5.50 0.68
N ASN A 101 3.46 6.44 -0.15
CA ASN A 101 2.91 6.63 -1.49
C ASN A 101 3.19 5.41 -2.39
N ALA A 102 4.41 4.87 -2.36
CA ALA A 102 4.77 3.70 -3.16
C ALA A 102 3.96 2.46 -2.75
N LEU A 103 3.81 2.22 -1.44
CA LEU A 103 2.96 1.15 -0.92
C LEU A 103 1.51 1.33 -1.35
N GLY A 104 0.96 2.55 -1.22
CA GLY A 104 -0.42 2.84 -1.65
C GLY A 104 -0.65 2.60 -3.15
N VAL A 105 0.36 2.88 -4.01
CA VAL A 105 0.27 2.56 -5.44
C VAL A 105 0.26 1.04 -5.66
N LEU A 106 1.12 0.29 -4.96
CA LEU A 106 1.17 -1.16 -5.06
C LEU A 106 -0.13 -1.82 -4.55
N THR A 107 -0.64 -1.43 -3.39
CA THR A 107 -1.88 -1.97 -2.82
C THR A 107 -3.10 -1.65 -3.68
N SER A 108 -3.18 -0.42 -4.22
CA SER A 108 -4.21 -0.02 -5.19
C SER A 108 -4.14 -0.86 -6.47
N THR A 109 -2.92 -1.13 -6.96
CA THR A 109 -2.70 -2.00 -8.12
C THR A 109 -3.13 -3.44 -7.84
N LEU A 110 -2.76 -4.00 -6.68
CA LEU A 110 -3.19 -5.33 -6.26
C LEU A 110 -4.71 -5.44 -6.19
N ARG A 111 -5.37 -4.43 -5.61
CA ARG A 111 -6.84 -4.39 -5.48
C ARG A 111 -7.52 -4.35 -6.85
N THR A 112 -7.07 -3.46 -7.75
CA THR A 112 -7.58 -3.36 -9.12
C THR A 112 -7.32 -4.65 -9.92
N THR A 113 -6.15 -5.26 -9.71
CA THR A 113 -5.79 -6.54 -10.34
C THR A 113 -6.71 -7.66 -9.88
N ALA A 114 -7.01 -7.73 -8.59
CA ALA A 114 -7.92 -8.72 -8.02
C ALA A 114 -9.36 -8.55 -8.55
N THR A 115 -9.88 -7.32 -8.59
CA THR A 115 -11.30 -7.09 -8.89
C THR A 115 -11.62 -6.95 -10.37
N VAL A 116 -10.65 -6.49 -11.18
CA VAL A 116 -10.88 -6.18 -12.60
C VAL A 116 -10.02 -7.05 -13.52
N PHE A 117 -8.70 -6.94 -13.43
CA PHE A 117 -7.83 -7.57 -14.44
C PHE A 117 -7.82 -9.09 -14.38
N ALA A 118 -7.72 -9.70 -13.19
CA ALA A 118 -7.70 -11.15 -13.05
C ALA A 118 -9.02 -11.79 -13.55
N PRO A 119 -10.22 -11.33 -13.12
CA PRO A 119 -11.49 -11.79 -13.67
C PRO A 119 -11.63 -11.59 -15.19
N MET A 120 -11.15 -10.46 -15.72
CA MET A 120 -11.22 -10.14 -17.14
C MET A 120 -10.35 -11.08 -17.98
N ILE A 121 -9.08 -11.26 -17.59
CA ILE A 121 -8.14 -12.14 -18.29
C ILE A 121 -8.68 -13.57 -18.27
N ALA A 122 -9.16 -14.05 -17.12
CA ALA A 122 -9.73 -15.38 -17.02
C ALA A 122 -10.97 -15.57 -17.91
N GLY A 123 -11.88 -14.60 -17.95
CA GLY A 123 -13.07 -14.69 -18.83
C GLY A 123 -12.71 -14.69 -20.32
N ILE A 124 -11.72 -13.89 -20.73
CA ILE A 124 -11.20 -13.90 -22.11
C ILE A 124 -10.56 -15.24 -22.44
N THR A 125 -9.71 -15.77 -21.55
CA THR A 125 -9.06 -17.08 -21.73
C THR A 125 -10.10 -18.18 -21.93
N LEU A 126 -11.17 -18.21 -21.13
CA LEU A 126 -12.26 -19.19 -21.29
C LEU A 126 -12.97 -19.07 -22.64
N GLY A 127 -13.21 -17.85 -23.12
CA GLY A 127 -13.78 -17.62 -24.44
C GLY A 127 -12.89 -18.14 -25.57
N ILE A 128 -11.58 -17.89 -25.49
CA ILE A 128 -10.60 -18.40 -26.46
C ILE A 128 -10.53 -19.92 -26.42
N THR A 129 -10.47 -20.53 -25.24
CA THR A 129 -10.45 -21.99 -25.10
C THR A 129 -11.71 -22.61 -25.72
N LYS A 130 -12.88 -22.01 -25.49
CA LYS A 130 -14.13 -22.46 -26.12
C LYS A 130 -14.07 -22.39 -27.65
N LEU A 131 -13.57 -21.29 -28.22
CA LEU A 131 -13.37 -21.15 -29.67
C LEU A 131 -12.49 -22.29 -30.19
N ILE A 132 -11.33 -22.50 -29.57
CA ILE A 132 -10.38 -23.54 -29.98
C ILE A 132 -11.06 -24.90 -29.95
N THR A 133 -11.79 -25.24 -28.88
CA THR A 133 -12.51 -26.52 -28.79
C THR A 133 -13.59 -26.67 -29.87
N THR A 134 -14.31 -25.60 -30.22
CA THR A 134 -15.33 -25.63 -31.28
C THR A 134 -14.70 -25.81 -32.67
N VAL A 135 -13.62 -25.08 -32.96
CA VAL A 135 -12.91 -25.19 -34.24
C VAL A 135 -12.27 -26.57 -34.39
N LEU A 136 -11.67 -27.11 -33.34
CA LEU A 136 -11.13 -28.47 -33.35
C LEU A 136 -12.23 -29.52 -33.54
N ALA A 137 -13.40 -29.34 -32.94
CA ALA A 137 -14.53 -30.26 -33.11
C ALA A 137 -15.18 -30.18 -34.50
N GLY A 138 -15.12 -29.02 -35.16
CA GLY A 138 -15.62 -28.85 -36.54
C GLY A 138 -14.65 -29.34 -37.62
N ILE A 139 -13.41 -29.70 -37.25
CA ILE A 139 -12.46 -30.37 -38.14
C ILE A 139 -12.69 -31.88 -37.98
N ASP A 140 -13.39 -32.50 -38.94
CA ASP A 140 -13.51 -33.96 -39.02
C ASP A 140 -12.12 -34.58 -39.24
N PHE A 141 -11.43 -34.89 -38.15
CA PHE A 141 -10.18 -35.62 -38.16
C PHE A 141 -10.36 -37.06 -38.71
N GLU A 142 -11.60 -37.55 -38.78
CA GLU A 142 -11.99 -38.80 -39.44
C GLU A 142 -11.71 -38.79 -40.96
N MET A 143 -11.67 -37.62 -41.61
CA MET A 143 -11.33 -37.51 -43.03
C MET A 143 -9.81 -37.45 -43.29
N ILE A 144 -9.00 -37.42 -42.22
CA ILE A 144 -7.56 -37.66 -42.30
C ILE A 144 -7.39 -39.15 -42.04
N SER A 145 -7.44 -39.94 -43.13
CA SER A 145 -7.10 -41.36 -43.13
C SER A 145 -5.93 -41.63 -42.19
N GLU A 146 -6.06 -42.59 -41.28
CA GLU A 146 -5.08 -42.97 -40.24
C GLU A 146 -3.63 -43.06 -40.77
N LYS A 147 -3.46 -43.28 -42.07
CA LYS A 147 -2.15 -43.38 -42.75
C LYS A 147 -1.49 -42.05 -43.12
N THR A 148 -2.22 -40.93 -43.15
CA THR A 148 -1.67 -39.61 -43.55
C THR A 148 -1.18 -38.80 -42.35
N SER A 149 -1.78 -38.95 -41.18
CA SER A 149 -1.41 -38.26 -39.94
C SER A 149 -0.06 -38.73 -39.38
N GLU A 150 0.23 -40.03 -39.46
CA GLU A 150 1.49 -40.63 -39.01
C GLU A 150 2.72 -40.09 -39.77
N SER A 151 2.55 -39.77 -41.07
CA SER A 151 3.65 -39.37 -41.96
C SER A 151 3.98 -37.87 -41.92
N MET A 152 3.09 -36.99 -41.45
CA MET A 152 3.28 -35.54 -41.58
C MET A 152 3.72 -34.85 -40.29
N PHE A 153 3.33 -35.38 -39.12
CA PHE A 153 3.60 -34.74 -37.83
C PHE A 153 4.31 -35.65 -36.81
N GLY A 154 4.45 -36.95 -37.05
CA GLY A 154 5.15 -37.87 -36.14
C GLY A 154 4.58 -37.90 -34.71
N ILE A 155 3.34 -37.44 -34.54
CA ILE A 155 2.61 -37.38 -33.28
C ILE A 155 1.58 -38.50 -33.33
N GLU A 156 1.69 -39.49 -32.44
CA GLU A 156 0.59 -40.39 -32.14
C GLU A 156 -0.59 -39.54 -31.70
N VAL A 157 -1.64 -39.48 -32.53
CA VAL A 157 -2.93 -38.89 -32.15
C VAL A 157 -3.62 -39.88 -31.23
N HIS A 158 -3.08 -40.07 -30.03
CA HIS A 158 -3.91 -40.49 -28.93
C HIS A 158 -5.02 -39.45 -28.79
N SER A 159 -6.25 -39.94 -28.73
CA SER A 159 -7.48 -39.20 -28.56
C SER A 159 -7.19 -37.99 -27.67
N ILE A 160 -7.16 -36.79 -28.26
CA ILE A 160 -7.20 -35.58 -27.47
C ILE A 160 -8.57 -35.67 -26.81
N GLU A 161 -8.62 -36.27 -25.61
CA GLU A 161 -9.78 -36.18 -24.73
C GLU A 161 -9.92 -34.70 -24.47
N THR A 162 -10.76 -34.06 -25.26
CA THR A 162 -11.12 -32.67 -25.11
C THR A 162 -11.77 -32.57 -23.74
N VAL A 163 -10.98 -32.11 -22.76
CA VAL A 163 -11.47 -31.85 -21.41
C VAL A 163 -12.74 -31.03 -21.55
N SER A 164 -13.83 -31.52 -20.96
CA SER A 164 -15.13 -30.83 -21.05
C SER A 164 -14.93 -29.36 -20.67
N PRO A 165 -15.32 -28.41 -21.56
CA PRO A 165 -15.19 -26.98 -21.29
C PRO A 165 -15.77 -26.55 -19.95
N GLU A 166 -16.77 -27.28 -19.44
CA GLU A 166 -17.40 -27.07 -18.14
C GLU A 166 -16.43 -27.27 -16.96
N ILE A 167 -15.59 -28.32 -17.01
CA ILE A 167 -14.59 -28.60 -15.98
C ILE A 167 -13.53 -27.49 -15.97
N PHE A 168 -13.15 -27.01 -17.15
CA PHE A 168 -12.15 -25.95 -17.29
C PHE A 168 -12.64 -24.61 -16.71
N VAL A 169 -13.91 -24.25 -16.95
CA VAL A 169 -14.56 -23.07 -16.34
C VAL A 169 -14.53 -23.17 -14.80
N LEU A 170 -14.84 -24.34 -14.25
CA LEU A 170 -14.86 -24.56 -12.81
C LEU A 170 -13.47 -24.42 -12.17
N VAL A 171 -12.43 -25.01 -12.79
CA VAL A 171 -11.04 -24.90 -12.30
C VAL A 171 -10.57 -23.44 -12.30
N ILE A 172 -10.84 -22.70 -13.38
CA ILE A 172 -10.48 -21.28 -13.48
C ILE A 172 -11.28 -20.42 -12.49
N GLY A 173 -12.56 -20.73 -12.29
CA GLY A 173 -13.40 -20.03 -11.30
C GLY A 173 -12.84 -20.16 -9.88
N ILE A 174 -12.45 -21.38 -9.48
CA ILE A 174 -11.80 -21.62 -8.17
C ILE A 174 -10.46 -20.87 -8.08
N TYR A 175 -9.66 -20.90 -9.15
CA TYR A 175 -8.40 -20.16 -9.20
C TYR A 175 -8.59 -18.65 -9.00
N ILE A 176 -9.61 -18.06 -9.64
CA ILE A 176 -9.92 -16.64 -9.47
C ILE A 176 -10.37 -16.32 -8.04
N LEU A 177 -11.19 -17.17 -7.41
CA LEU A 177 -11.56 -16.98 -6.01
C LEU A 177 -10.33 -16.99 -5.09
N GLN A 178 -9.40 -17.93 -5.30
CA GLN A 178 -8.15 -18.00 -4.55
C GLN A 178 -7.26 -16.77 -4.78
N LEU A 179 -7.14 -16.31 -6.02
CA LEU A 179 -6.37 -15.11 -6.33
C LEU A 179 -6.95 -13.85 -5.69
N VAL A 180 -8.26 -13.66 -5.76
CA VAL A 180 -8.94 -12.51 -5.13
C VAL A 180 -8.70 -12.53 -3.62
N PHE A 181 -8.86 -13.70 -2.99
CA PHE A 181 -8.60 -13.88 -1.58
C PHE A 181 -7.15 -13.51 -1.20
N LEU A 182 -6.17 -13.99 -1.98
CA LEU A 182 -4.75 -13.76 -1.73
C LEU A 182 -4.36 -12.29 -1.93
N MET A 183 -4.77 -11.68 -3.04
CA MET A 183 -4.46 -10.30 -3.38
C MET A 183 -5.04 -9.31 -2.38
N ILE A 184 -6.29 -9.50 -1.95
CA ILE A 184 -6.91 -8.64 -0.93
C ILE A 184 -6.22 -8.80 0.41
N ARG A 185 -5.85 -10.03 0.78
CA ARG A 185 -5.12 -10.27 2.02
C ARG A 185 -3.78 -9.55 2.04
N PHE A 186 -3.04 -9.58 0.94
CA PHE A 186 -1.77 -8.86 0.84
C PHE A 186 -1.96 -7.35 0.80
N ALA A 187 -2.92 -6.84 0.02
CA ALA A 187 -3.19 -5.41 -0.05
C ALA A 187 -3.53 -4.83 1.32
N ASN A 188 -4.44 -5.48 2.06
CA ASN A 188 -4.84 -5.01 3.37
C ASN A 188 -3.78 -5.21 4.45
N GLY A 189 -3.02 -6.31 4.37
CA GLY A 189 -1.88 -6.55 5.26
C GLY A 189 -0.79 -5.48 5.15
N ILE A 190 -0.68 -4.81 3.99
CA ILE A 190 0.29 -3.74 3.75
C ILE A 190 -0.27 -2.37 4.16
N ASP A 191 -1.52 -2.03 3.80
CA ASP A 191 -2.08 -0.69 4.05
C ASP A 191 -2.61 -0.52 5.48
N GLU A 192 -3.36 -1.50 5.99
CA GLU A 192 -4.03 -1.42 7.29
C GLU A 192 -3.40 -2.31 8.37
N GLY A 193 -2.46 -3.17 7.99
CA GLY A 193 -1.83 -4.13 8.89
C GLY A 193 -2.74 -5.34 9.19
N ASP A 194 -2.67 -5.89 10.40
CA ASP A 194 -3.47 -7.07 10.82
C ASP A 194 -4.88 -6.67 11.32
N ASP A 195 -5.56 -5.76 10.61
CA ASP A 195 -6.96 -5.43 10.90
C ASP A 195 -7.90 -6.45 10.24
N ARG A 196 -8.39 -7.38 11.06
CA ARG A 196 -9.33 -8.42 10.63
C ARG A 196 -10.67 -7.88 10.13
N ILE A 197 -11.15 -6.77 10.69
CA ILE A 197 -12.47 -6.21 10.35
C ILE A 197 -12.40 -5.61 8.95
N GLN A 198 -11.37 -4.79 8.70
CA GLN A 198 -11.13 -4.18 7.40
C GLN A 198 -10.88 -5.25 6.32
N TYR A 199 -10.17 -6.33 6.67
CA TYR A 199 -9.99 -7.48 5.80
C TYR A 199 -11.31 -8.14 5.39
N MET A 200 -12.16 -8.50 6.35
CA MET A 200 -13.45 -9.13 6.07
C MET A 200 -14.37 -8.22 5.24
N TYR A 201 -14.37 -6.91 5.51
CA TYR A 201 -15.12 -5.93 4.74
C TYR A 201 -14.63 -5.81 3.29
N SER A 202 -13.31 -5.71 3.10
CA SER A 202 -12.71 -5.58 1.76
C SER A 202 -12.91 -6.84 0.93
N LEU A 203 -12.79 -8.01 1.56
CA LEU A 203 -13.07 -9.29 0.91
C LEU A 203 -14.55 -9.39 0.53
N GLY A 204 -15.46 -9.01 1.44
CA GLY A 204 -16.91 -9.07 1.21
C GLY A 204 -17.41 -8.15 0.10
N THR A 205 -16.72 -7.02 -0.15
CA THR A 205 -17.07 -6.09 -1.23
C THR A 205 -16.43 -6.44 -2.57
N SER A 206 -15.20 -6.95 -2.53
CA SER A 206 -14.39 -7.19 -3.73
C SER A 206 -14.61 -8.58 -4.34
N LEU A 207 -14.98 -9.58 -3.54
CA LEU A 207 -15.26 -10.93 -4.03
C LEU A 207 -16.52 -10.97 -4.92
N PRO A 208 -17.66 -10.37 -4.53
CA PRO A 208 -18.83 -10.32 -5.42
C PRO A 208 -18.59 -9.51 -6.69
N SER A 209 -17.83 -8.40 -6.61
CA SER A 209 -17.53 -7.59 -7.79
C SER A 209 -16.63 -8.35 -8.79
N ALA A 210 -15.63 -9.08 -8.29
CA ALA A 210 -14.78 -9.94 -9.11
C ALA A 210 -15.57 -11.07 -9.78
N ILE A 211 -16.47 -11.74 -9.05
CA ILE A 211 -17.34 -12.81 -9.59
C ILE A 211 -18.29 -12.26 -10.65
N ALA A 212 -18.92 -11.11 -10.40
CA ALA A 212 -19.81 -10.46 -11.35
C ALA A 212 -19.06 -10.10 -12.64
N LEU A 213 -17.88 -9.50 -12.52
CA LEU A 213 -17.06 -9.13 -13.67
C LEU A 213 -16.57 -10.35 -14.45
N PHE A 214 -16.09 -11.39 -13.76
CA PHE A 214 -15.72 -12.67 -14.36
C PHE A 214 -16.87 -13.26 -15.18
N SER A 215 -18.07 -13.30 -14.60
CA SER A 215 -19.26 -13.87 -15.24
C SER A 215 -19.65 -13.08 -16.49
N ILE A 216 -19.71 -11.75 -16.39
CA ILE A 216 -20.02 -10.85 -17.51
C ILE A 216 -19.00 -11.04 -18.63
N VAL A 217 -17.71 -10.94 -18.34
CA VAL A 217 -16.65 -11.04 -19.36
C VAL A 217 -16.66 -12.42 -20.02
N THR A 218 -16.87 -13.48 -19.26
CA THR A 218 -16.96 -14.84 -19.80
C THR A 218 -18.12 -14.99 -20.77
N ILE A 219 -19.32 -14.50 -20.42
CA ILE A 219 -20.50 -14.53 -21.30
C ILE A 219 -20.24 -13.73 -22.58
N PHE A 220 -19.73 -12.50 -22.45
CA PHE A 220 -19.40 -11.65 -23.60
C PHE A 220 -18.38 -12.30 -24.53
N ALA A 221 -17.30 -12.85 -23.96
CA ALA A 221 -16.27 -13.54 -24.73
C ALA A 221 -16.86 -14.75 -25.47
N MET A 222 -17.66 -15.58 -24.80
CA MET A 222 -18.31 -16.73 -25.44
C MET A 222 -19.24 -16.33 -26.59
N ILE A 223 -20.03 -15.25 -26.46
CA ILE A 223 -20.92 -14.78 -27.52
C ILE A 223 -20.12 -14.30 -28.74
N ILE A 224 -19.10 -13.46 -28.50
CA ILE A 224 -18.25 -12.92 -29.58
C ILE A 224 -17.57 -14.04 -30.34
N PHE A 225 -16.94 -14.98 -29.64
CA PHE A 225 -16.19 -16.05 -30.27
C PHE A 225 -17.08 -17.10 -30.92
N GLN A 226 -18.29 -17.34 -30.41
CA GLN A 226 -19.27 -18.19 -31.09
C GLN A 226 -19.73 -17.57 -32.41
N GLY A 227 -19.88 -16.24 -32.49
CA GLY A 227 -20.21 -15.55 -33.73
C GLY A 227 -19.08 -15.53 -34.77
N MET A 228 -17.86 -15.87 -34.37
CA MET A 228 -16.68 -15.98 -35.25
C MET A 228 -16.36 -17.42 -35.67
N ALA A 229 -16.98 -18.42 -35.03
CA ALA A 229 -16.82 -19.80 -35.45
C ALA A 229 -17.49 -19.99 -36.82
N PRO A 230 -16.80 -20.57 -37.81
CA PRO A 230 -17.35 -20.84 -39.14
C PRO A 230 -18.46 -21.90 -39.13
#